data_AF-A0A3A8MAH2-F1
#
_entry.id   AF-A0A3A8MAH2-F1
#
_cell.length_a   1.000
_cell.length_b   1.000
_cell.length_c   1.000
_cell.angle_alpha   90.00
_cell.angle_beta   90.00
_cell.angle_gamma   90.00
#
_symmetry.space_group_name_H-M   'P 1'
#
loop_
_entity.id
_entity.type
_entity.pdbx_description
1 polymer ?
#
loop_
_entity_poly.entity_id
_entity_poly.type
_entity_poly.pdbx_seq_one_letter_code
_entity_poly.pdbx_strand_id
1 'polypeptide(L)'
;LQFFLGAIGYMAFAMAVAWGQRRRIKEQVLAECLYELAVYVECKAGFYDASKDFDEQFNALVRQQIAVADKPQVARDFVFRDNRTTSDGRLVQIHMRMLDIYEYLLSSNTDYPLLRQWLADAEVMRLLRDVIERLRMDIEGAAYAVGRDRPSPTPVSYDQEVAAIEGALHELQHNHHGVPIEAIAALEESVATVRGAIRLMAQLHAATATPVELSQVLLRPDMTPFLTRQK
;
A
#
# COMPACT_ATOMS: atom_id res chain seq x y z
N LEU A 1 -9.61 20.47 -51.18
CA LEU A 1 -10.47 19.55 -50.39
C LEU A 1 -9.70 18.34 -49.84
N GLN A 2 -8.87 17.67 -50.65
CA GLN A 2 -8.10 16.48 -50.23
C GLN A 2 -7.11 16.73 -49.07
N PHE A 3 -6.42 17.88 -49.07
CA PHE A 3 -5.53 18.28 -47.96
C PHE A 3 -6.27 18.51 -46.63
N PHE A 4 -7.50 19.02 -46.67
CA PHE A 4 -8.32 19.23 -45.47
C PHE A 4 -8.80 17.90 -44.88
N LEU A 5 -9.15 16.92 -45.72
CA LEU A 5 -9.53 15.59 -45.27
C LEU A 5 -8.36 14.86 -44.59
N GLY A 6 -7.15 14.99 -45.15
CA GLY A 6 -5.93 14.46 -44.54
C GLY A 6 -5.59 15.11 -43.19
N ALA A 7 -5.74 16.44 -43.09
CA ALA A 7 -5.50 17.17 -41.85
C ALA A 7 -6.49 16.77 -40.73
N ILE A 8 -7.78 16.59 -41.06
CA ILE A 8 -8.79 16.13 -40.11
C ILE A 8 -8.50 14.70 -39.65
N GLY A 9 -8.12 13.80 -40.58
CA GLY A 9 -7.75 12.42 -40.26
C GLY A 9 -6.53 12.34 -39.32
N TYR A 10 -5.48 13.11 -39.62
CA TYR A 10 -4.30 13.18 -38.76
C TYR A 10 -4.61 13.77 -37.39
N MET A 11 -5.44 14.82 -37.32
CA MET A 11 -5.86 15.43 -36.07
C MET A 11 -6.67 14.44 -35.20
N ALA A 12 -7.62 13.72 -35.79
CA ALA A 12 -8.39 12.71 -35.07
C ALA A 12 -7.49 11.57 -34.54
N PHE A 13 -6.54 11.09 -35.35
CA PHE A 13 -5.56 10.09 -34.94
C PHE A 13 -4.66 10.61 -33.80
N ALA A 14 -4.10 11.81 -33.94
CA ALA A 14 -3.25 12.43 -32.93
C ALA A 14 -4.00 12.64 -31.61
N MET A 15 -5.27 13.05 -31.66
CA MET A 15 -6.13 13.17 -30.48
C MET A 15 -6.38 11.82 -29.80
N ALA A 16 -6.67 10.76 -30.58
CA ALA A 16 -6.87 9.42 -30.02
C ALA A 16 -5.61 8.90 -29.31
N VAL A 17 -4.43 9.11 -29.93
CA VAL A 17 -3.13 8.75 -29.35
C VAL A 17 -2.83 9.57 -28.10
N ALA A 18 -3.10 10.88 -28.11
CA ALA A 18 -2.91 11.74 -26.94
C ALA A 18 -3.80 11.33 -25.77
N TRP A 19 -5.06 10.96 -26.03
CA TRP A 19 -5.99 10.48 -25.02
C TRP A 19 -5.53 9.15 -24.40
N GLY A 20 -5.08 8.20 -25.23
CA GLY A 20 -4.51 6.94 -24.76
C GLY A 20 -3.26 7.13 -23.87
N GLN A 21 -2.35 8.03 -24.26
CA GLN A 21 -1.16 8.35 -23.48
C GLN A 21 -1.52 8.97 -22.11
N ARG A 22 -2.51 9.87 -22.07
CA ARG A 22 -2.93 10.51 -20.81
C ARG A 22 -3.41 9.49 -19.78
N ARG A 23 -4.16 8.47 -20.23
CA ARG A 23 -4.64 7.38 -19.35
C ARG A 23 -3.49 6.54 -18.80
N ARG A 24 -2.52 6.18 -19.65
CA ARG A 24 -1.32 5.45 -19.25
C ARG A 24 -0.47 6.17 -18.21
N ILE A 25 -0.34 7.49 -18.31
CA ILE A 25 0.41 8.29 -17.34
C ILE A 25 -0.20 8.17 -15.93
N LYS A 26 -1.54 8.23 -15.81
CA LYS A 26 -2.21 8.08 -14.50
C LYS A 26 -1.95 6.70 -13.88
N GLU A 27 -2.02 5.65 -14.68
CA GLU A 27 -1.72 4.27 -14.25
C GLU A 27 -0.27 4.12 -13.78
N GLN A 28 0.69 4.69 -14.51
CA GLN A 28 2.11 4.63 -14.17
C GLN A 28 2.44 5.38 -12.89
N VAL A 29 1.90 6.59 -12.71
CA VAL A 29 2.10 7.38 -11.48
C VAL A 29 1.54 6.64 -10.27
N LEU A 30 0.35 6.02 -10.39
CA LEU A 30 -0.24 5.26 -9.30
C LEU A 30 0.55 3.98 -8.99
N ALA A 31 1.04 3.29 -10.01
CA ALA A 31 1.91 2.13 -9.85
C ALA A 31 3.22 2.52 -9.13
N GLU A 32 3.83 3.64 -9.49
CA GLU A 32 5.02 4.17 -8.82
C GLU A 32 4.76 4.43 -7.34
N CYS A 33 3.62 5.03 -6.99
CA CYS A 33 3.24 5.24 -5.59
C CYS A 33 3.09 3.91 -4.81
N LEU A 34 2.54 2.88 -5.45
CA LEU A 34 2.42 1.55 -4.83
C LEU A 34 3.80 0.89 -4.64
N TYR A 35 4.74 1.05 -5.58
CA TYR A 35 6.11 0.57 -5.39
C TYR A 35 6.81 1.26 -4.22
N GLU A 36 6.61 2.55 -4.05
CA GLU A 36 7.18 3.30 -2.92
C GLU A 36 6.58 2.87 -1.57
N LEU A 37 5.28 2.53 -1.55
CA LEU A 37 4.65 1.90 -0.40
C LEU A 37 5.26 0.52 -0.12
N ALA A 38 5.55 -0.28 -1.15
CA ALA A 38 6.21 -1.58 -0.97
C ALA A 38 7.60 -1.41 -0.31
N VAL A 39 8.42 -0.45 -0.77
CA VAL A 39 9.72 -0.16 -0.16
C VAL A 39 9.57 0.30 1.30
N TYR A 40 8.52 1.05 1.63
CA TYR A 40 8.21 1.40 3.03
C TYR A 40 7.88 0.18 3.88
N VAL A 41 7.08 -0.75 3.36
CA VAL A 41 6.75 -2.03 4.01
C VAL A 41 8.01 -2.89 4.21
N GLU A 42 8.90 -2.94 3.22
CA GLU A 42 10.20 -3.60 3.32
C GLU A 42 11.06 -3.02 4.45
N CYS A 43 11.10 -1.69 4.55
CA CYS A 43 11.80 -1.01 5.62
C CYS A 43 11.21 -1.37 7.00
N LYS A 44 9.89 -1.54 7.11
CA LYS A 44 9.26 -2.04 8.35
C LYS A 44 9.63 -3.51 8.64
N ALA A 45 9.66 -4.37 7.62
CA ALA A 45 10.09 -5.77 7.78
C ALA A 45 11.52 -5.87 8.36
N GLY A 46 12.41 -4.97 7.94
CA GLY A 46 13.79 -4.92 8.42
C GLY A 46 13.92 -4.76 9.93
N PHE A 47 12.97 -4.13 10.63
CA PHE A 47 13.03 -4.00 12.09
C PHE A 47 12.84 -5.32 12.83
N TYR A 48 12.23 -6.33 12.21
CA TYR A 48 12.07 -7.65 12.80
C TYR A 48 13.30 -8.55 12.62
N ASP A 49 14.32 -8.09 11.89
CA ASP A 49 15.59 -8.79 11.70
C ASP A 49 16.69 -8.25 12.63
N ALA A 50 17.03 -9.01 13.66
CA ALA A 50 18.05 -8.63 14.64
C ALA A 50 19.47 -8.51 14.05
N SER A 51 19.73 -9.07 12.85
CA SER A 51 21.04 -8.96 12.19
C SER A 51 21.30 -7.59 11.55
N LYS A 52 20.24 -6.80 11.31
CA LYS A 52 20.35 -5.48 10.70
C LYS A 52 20.65 -4.42 11.75
N ASP A 53 21.47 -3.43 11.39
CA ASP A 53 21.72 -2.27 12.24
C ASP A 53 20.45 -1.43 12.44
N PHE A 54 20.15 -1.09 13.70
CA PHE A 54 18.92 -0.38 14.04
C PHE A 54 18.92 1.06 13.53
N ASP A 55 20.04 1.78 13.69
CA ASP A 55 20.15 3.19 13.33
C ASP A 55 20.10 3.36 11.80
N GLU A 56 20.75 2.47 11.06
CA GLU A 56 20.66 2.41 9.60
C GLU A 56 19.22 2.17 9.14
N GLN A 57 18.53 1.19 9.76
CA GLN A 57 17.15 0.86 9.43
C GLN A 57 16.18 1.99 9.77
N PHE A 58 16.37 2.65 10.92
CA PHE A 58 15.59 3.82 11.33
C PHE A 58 15.78 4.99 10.37
N ASN A 59 17.02 5.30 10.01
CA ASN A 59 17.31 6.34 9.02
C ASN A 59 16.70 6.02 7.64
N ALA A 60 16.75 4.75 7.21
CA ALA A 60 16.12 4.32 5.98
C ALA A 60 14.58 4.49 6.03
N LEU A 61 13.94 4.08 7.12
CA LEU A 61 12.51 4.25 7.33
C LEU A 61 12.09 5.72 7.26
N VAL A 62 12.78 6.61 7.98
CA VAL A 62 12.46 8.05 8.00
C VAL A 62 12.60 8.66 6.61
N ARG A 63 13.68 8.34 5.88
CA ARG A 63 13.84 8.79 4.49
C ARG A 63 12.70 8.32 3.60
N GLN A 64 12.32 7.05 3.71
CA GLN A 64 11.25 6.48 2.92
C GLN A 64 9.89 7.07 3.29
N GLN A 65 9.65 7.36 4.56
CA GLN A 65 8.43 8.02 5.02
C GLN A 65 8.29 9.42 4.43
N ILE A 66 9.38 10.18 4.29
CA ILE A 66 9.38 11.48 3.60
C ILE A 66 9.05 11.28 2.11
N ALA A 67 9.70 10.33 1.44
CA ALA A 67 9.46 10.04 0.03
C ALA A 67 8.01 9.60 -0.26
N VAL A 68 7.44 8.77 0.61
CA VAL A 68 6.05 8.31 0.53
C VAL A 68 5.05 9.39 0.95
N ALA A 69 5.43 10.36 1.79
CA ALA A 69 4.55 11.48 2.15
C ALA A 69 4.39 12.51 1.01
N ASP A 70 5.40 12.68 0.16
CA ASP A 70 5.40 13.68 -0.92
C ASP A 70 4.65 13.21 -2.18
N LYS A 71 4.67 11.91 -2.49
CA LYS A 71 4.09 11.34 -3.73
C LYS A 71 2.55 11.25 -3.79
N PRO A 72 1.80 11.07 -2.68
CA PRO A 72 0.34 11.02 -2.69
C PRO A 72 -0.31 12.30 -3.23
N GLN A 73 0.32 13.46 -3.10
CA GLN A 73 -0.20 14.72 -3.67
C GLN A 73 -0.22 14.69 -5.20
N VAL A 74 0.80 14.09 -5.83
CA VAL A 74 0.90 13.96 -7.28
C VAL A 74 -0.18 13.00 -7.79
N ALA A 75 -0.31 11.82 -7.17
CA ALA A 75 -1.36 10.88 -7.51
C ALA A 75 -2.75 11.51 -7.29
N ARG A 76 -2.98 12.22 -6.19
CA ARG A 76 -4.22 12.96 -5.94
C ARG A 76 -4.48 14.00 -7.05
N ASP A 77 -3.53 14.85 -7.37
CA ASP A 77 -3.75 15.89 -8.37
C ASP A 77 -4.03 15.31 -9.77
N PHE A 78 -3.38 14.21 -10.16
CA PHE A 78 -3.66 13.53 -11.44
C PHE A 78 -4.97 12.74 -11.45
N VAL A 79 -5.34 12.18 -10.30
CA VAL A 79 -6.52 11.33 -10.11
C VAL A 79 -7.73 12.15 -9.67
N PHE A 80 -7.66 13.47 -9.44
CA PHE A 80 -8.84 14.29 -9.12
C PHE A 80 -9.11 15.40 -10.15
N ARG A 81 -8.11 15.84 -10.92
CA ARG A 81 -8.22 17.01 -11.80
C ARG A 81 -8.93 16.74 -13.14
N ASP A 82 -9.17 15.49 -13.50
CA ASP A 82 -9.79 15.13 -14.78
C ASP A 82 -10.58 13.81 -14.73
N ASN A 83 -11.46 13.69 -13.74
CA ASN A 83 -12.24 12.47 -13.52
C ASN A 83 -13.59 12.55 -14.20
N ARG A 84 -13.71 11.87 -15.33
CA ARG A 84 -14.94 11.91 -16.13
C ARG A 84 -15.47 10.52 -16.47
N THR A 85 -14.72 9.46 -16.14
CA THR A 85 -15.00 8.08 -16.57
C THR A 85 -14.92 7.08 -15.40
N THR A 86 -15.57 5.93 -15.55
CA THR A 86 -15.48 4.78 -14.62
C THR A 86 -14.07 4.25 -14.43
N SER A 87 -13.23 4.33 -15.46
CA SER A 87 -11.81 3.99 -15.36
C SER A 87 -11.05 4.93 -14.43
N ASP A 88 -11.41 6.21 -14.37
CA ASP A 88 -10.82 7.15 -13.42
C ASP A 88 -11.28 6.83 -11.99
N GLY A 89 -12.56 6.47 -11.81
CA GLY A 89 -13.11 6.07 -10.51
C GLY A 89 -12.40 4.87 -9.89
N ARG A 90 -12.03 3.87 -10.69
CA ARG A 90 -11.21 2.74 -10.24
C ARG A 90 -9.82 3.18 -9.75
N LEU A 91 -9.14 4.07 -10.48
CA LEU A 91 -7.81 4.58 -10.06
C LEU A 91 -7.90 5.40 -8.76
N VAL A 92 -8.96 6.19 -8.58
CA VAL A 92 -9.24 6.90 -7.31
C VAL A 92 -9.41 5.90 -6.17
N GLN A 93 -10.19 4.85 -6.38
CA GLN A 93 -10.43 3.84 -5.35
C GLN A 93 -9.14 3.11 -4.95
N ILE A 94 -8.32 2.71 -5.93
CA ILE A 94 -7.00 2.10 -5.68
C ILE A 94 -6.12 3.05 -4.89
N HIS A 95 -6.07 4.33 -5.28
CA HIS A 95 -5.30 5.35 -4.57
C HIS A 95 -5.74 5.52 -3.12
N MET A 96 -7.05 5.55 -2.85
CA MET A 96 -7.57 5.59 -1.48
C MET A 96 -7.17 4.34 -0.68
N ARG A 97 -7.28 3.15 -1.27
CA ARG A 97 -6.88 1.91 -0.56
C ARG A 97 -5.39 1.86 -0.28
N MET A 98 -4.57 2.38 -1.18
CA MET A 98 -3.14 2.55 -0.96
C MET A 98 -2.87 3.50 0.22
N LEU A 99 -3.58 4.62 0.29
CA LEU A 99 -3.48 5.58 1.39
C LEU A 99 -3.94 4.96 2.72
N ASP A 100 -5.06 4.23 2.73
CA ASP A 100 -5.55 3.50 3.91
C ASP A 100 -4.46 2.58 4.49
N ILE A 101 -3.75 1.83 3.62
CA ILE A 101 -2.63 0.95 4.04
C ILE A 101 -1.50 1.78 4.63
N TYR A 102 -1.09 2.84 3.93
CA TYR A 102 0.01 3.71 4.38
C TYR A 102 -0.28 4.35 5.74
N GLU A 103 -1.45 4.98 5.89
CA GLU A 103 -1.85 5.65 7.14
C GLU A 103 -1.98 4.66 8.28
N TYR A 104 -2.54 3.47 8.03
CA TYR A 104 -2.66 2.43 9.04
C TYR A 104 -1.28 1.96 9.52
N LEU A 105 -0.36 1.68 8.60
CA LEU A 105 1.02 1.29 8.93
C LEU A 105 1.84 2.44 9.53
N LEU A 106 1.53 3.68 9.20
CA LEU A 106 2.15 4.85 9.80
C LEU A 106 1.69 5.04 11.26
N SER A 107 0.43 4.72 11.54
CA SER A 107 -0.15 4.85 12.89
C SER A 107 0.32 3.80 13.90
N SER A 108 0.87 2.67 13.43
CA SER A 108 1.41 1.64 14.31
C SER A 108 2.67 2.16 15.01
N ASN A 109 2.65 2.25 16.34
CA ASN A 109 3.75 2.79 17.13
C ASN A 109 4.50 1.68 17.85
N THR A 110 5.06 0.75 17.09
CA THR A 110 5.78 -0.40 17.63
C THR A 110 7.12 0.00 18.22
N ASP A 111 7.37 -0.38 19.47
CA ASP A 111 8.68 -0.25 20.13
C ASP A 111 9.65 -1.36 19.63
N TYR A 112 10.23 -1.12 18.45
CA TYR A 112 11.19 -2.04 17.84
C TYR A 112 12.46 -2.29 18.68
N PRO A 113 13.07 -1.29 19.36
CA PRO A 113 14.15 -1.52 20.30
C PRO A 113 13.80 -2.55 21.38
N LEU A 114 12.62 -2.40 22.00
CA LEU A 114 12.16 -3.33 23.03
C LEU A 114 11.97 -4.75 22.48
N LEU A 115 11.36 -4.88 21.30
CA LEU A 115 11.21 -6.19 20.64
C LEU A 115 12.56 -6.84 20.34
N ARG A 116 13.52 -6.09 19.80
CA ARG A 116 14.86 -6.62 19.49
C ARG A 116 15.63 -6.99 20.74
N GLN A 117 15.49 -6.24 21.82
CA GLN A 117 16.20 -6.52 23.07
C GLN A 117 15.76 -7.85 23.70
N TRP A 118 14.46 -8.15 23.69
CA TRP A 118 13.90 -9.27 24.45
C TRP A 118 13.47 -10.46 23.59
N LEU A 119 13.20 -10.23 22.30
CA LEU A 119 12.58 -11.20 21.42
C LEU A 119 13.35 -11.43 20.11
N ALA A 120 14.58 -10.92 19.97
CA ALA A 120 15.38 -11.05 18.74
C ALA A 120 15.42 -12.46 18.15
N ASP A 121 15.61 -13.48 18.99
CA ASP A 121 15.71 -14.89 18.56
C ASP A 121 14.36 -15.63 18.55
N ALA A 122 13.27 -14.95 18.89
CA ALA A 122 11.95 -15.55 18.94
C ALA A 122 11.44 -15.87 17.53
N GLU A 123 10.88 -17.06 17.35
CA GLU A 123 10.33 -17.50 16.05
C GLU A 123 9.28 -16.52 15.51
N VAL A 124 8.47 -15.93 16.38
CA VAL A 124 7.44 -14.95 16.02
C VAL A 124 8.00 -13.72 15.29
N MET A 125 9.23 -13.28 15.61
CA MET A 125 9.87 -12.15 14.91
C MET A 125 10.21 -12.53 13.47
N ARG A 126 10.72 -13.74 13.26
CA ARG A 126 10.98 -14.29 11.91
C ARG A 126 9.69 -14.41 11.11
N LEU A 127 8.64 -14.96 11.71
CA LEU A 127 7.34 -15.12 11.05
C LEU A 127 6.72 -13.76 10.69
N LEU A 128 6.82 -12.75 11.56
CA LEU A 128 6.39 -11.38 11.27
C LEU A 128 7.16 -10.79 10.09
N ARG A 129 8.48 -10.90 10.08
CA ARG A 129 9.32 -10.43 8.97
C ARG A 129 8.87 -11.08 7.66
N ASP A 130 8.72 -12.40 7.64
CA ASP A 130 8.41 -13.17 6.44
C ASP A 130 7.00 -12.82 5.89
N VAL A 131 6.02 -12.58 6.78
CA VAL A 131 4.68 -12.12 6.37
C VAL A 131 4.69 -10.69 5.83
N ILE A 132 5.43 -9.78 6.44
CA ILE A 132 5.55 -8.40 5.96
C ILE A 132 6.26 -8.36 4.61
N GLU A 133 7.27 -9.21 4.41
CA GLU A 133 7.94 -9.38 3.12
C GLU A 133 7.00 -9.95 2.05
N ARG A 134 6.11 -10.86 2.43
CA ARG A 134 5.05 -11.34 1.53
C ARG A 134 4.04 -10.24 1.17
N LEU A 135 3.65 -9.43 2.16
CA LEU A 135 2.80 -8.27 1.94
C LEU A 135 3.44 -7.26 0.98
N ARG A 136 4.75 -7.03 1.09
CA ARG A 136 5.51 -6.23 0.13
C ARG A 136 5.36 -6.77 -1.29
N MET A 137 5.61 -8.06 -1.49
CA MET A 137 5.48 -8.71 -2.82
C MET A 137 4.06 -8.59 -3.39
N ASP A 138 3.03 -8.70 -2.55
CA ASP A 138 1.64 -8.52 -2.98
C ASP A 138 1.34 -7.08 -3.41
N ILE A 139 1.88 -6.08 -2.70
CA ILE A 139 1.78 -4.66 -3.09
C ILE A 139 2.48 -4.43 -4.44
N GLU A 140 3.66 -5.01 -4.66
CA GLU A 140 4.36 -4.93 -5.95
C GLU A 140 3.59 -5.61 -7.08
N GLY A 141 2.96 -6.76 -6.80
CA GLY A 141 2.09 -7.45 -7.74
C GLY A 141 0.89 -6.58 -8.14
N ALA A 142 0.28 -5.89 -7.18
CA ALA A 142 -0.79 -4.92 -7.44
C ALA A 142 -0.27 -3.73 -8.26
N ALA A 143 0.90 -3.17 -7.91
CA ALA A 143 1.54 -2.07 -8.64
C ALA A 143 1.76 -2.43 -10.12
N TYR A 144 2.31 -3.63 -10.36
CA TYR A 144 2.56 -4.16 -11.71
C TYR A 144 1.28 -4.32 -12.53
N ALA A 145 0.19 -4.79 -11.90
CA ALA A 145 -1.10 -4.96 -12.56
C ALA A 145 -1.74 -3.61 -12.91
N VAL A 146 -1.73 -2.67 -11.96
CA VAL A 146 -2.24 -1.29 -12.13
C VAL A 146 -1.52 -0.58 -13.28
N GLY A 147 -0.18 -0.66 -13.32
CA GLY A 147 0.62 -0.06 -14.39
C GLY A 147 0.35 -0.64 -15.79
N ARG A 148 -0.29 -1.81 -15.88
CA ARG A 148 -0.71 -2.44 -17.14
C ARG A 148 -2.18 -2.28 -17.49
N ASP A 149 -2.97 -1.56 -16.69
CA ASP A 149 -4.43 -1.50 -16.81
C ASP A 149 -5.09 -2.88 -16.64
N ARG A 150 -4.59 -3.71 -15.72
CA ARG A 150 -5.10 -5.05 -15.44
C ARG A 150 -5.55 -5.19 -13.98
N PRO A 151 -6.55 -6.03 -13.70
CA PRO A 151 -6.86 -6.40 -12.32
C PRO A 151 -5.64 -7.11 -11.71
N SER A 152 -5.41 -6.85 -10.42
CA SER A 152 -4.41 -7.58 -9.66
C SER A 152 -4.76 -9.08 -9.62
N PRO A 153 -3.78 -9.99 -9.66
CA PRO A 153 -4.04 -11.41 -9.46
C PRO A 153 -4.79 -11.68 -8.15
N THR A 154 -5.42 -12.85 -8.08
CA THR A 154 -6.21 -13.31 -6.93
C THR A 154 -5.40 -13.14 -5.63
N PRO A 155 -5.99 -12.59 -4.55
CA PRO A 155 -5.29 -12.40 -3.29
C PRO A 155 -4.64 -13.71 -2.83
N VAL A 156 -3.37 -13.64 -2.46
CA VAL A 156 -2.67 -14.76 -1.86
C VAL A 156 -3.26 -14.98 -0.47
N SER A 157 -3.60 -16.21 -0.10
CA SER A 157 -4.08 -16.52 1.25
C SER A 157 -2.92 -16.41 2.25
N TYR A 158 -3.17 -15.68 3.34
CA TYR A 158 -2.27 -15.54 4.49
C TYR A 158 -2.66 -16.44 5.67
N ASP A 159 -3.62 -17.36 5.46
CA ASP A 159 -4.24 -18.10 6.58
C ASP A 159 -3.23 -18.96 7.32
N GLN A 160 -2.27 -19.56 6.60
CA GLN A 160 -1.23 -20.40 7.19
C GLN A 160 -0.24 -19.57 8.01
N GLU A 161 0.17 -18.42 7.48
CA GLU A 161 1.15 -17.56 8.14
C GLU A 161 0.54 -16.85 9.35
N VAL A 162 -0.72 -16.41 9.25
CA VAL A 162 -1.45 -15.86 10.39
C VAL A 162 -1.61 -16.91 11.48
N ALA A 163 -1.98 -18.16 11.13
CA ALA A 163 -2.06 -19.24 12.10
C ALA A 163 -0.70 -19.57 12.74
N ALA A 164 0.39 -19.54 11.97
CA ALA A 164 1.74 -19.75 12.50
C ALA A 164 2.15 -18.64 13.49
N ILE A 165 1.88 -17.37 13.15
CA ILE A 165 2.14 -16.23 14.04
C ILE A 165 1.32 -16.35 15.34
N GLU A 166 0.03 -16.67 15.22
CA GLU A 166 -0.85 -16.84 16.40
C GLU A 166 -0.37 -17.99 17.30
N GLY A 167 0.04 -19.11 16.72
CA GLY A 167 0.61 -20.23 17.46
C GLY A 167 1.90 -19.85 18.20
N ALA A 168 2.85 -19.22 17.50
CA ALA A 168 4.11 -18.77 18.08
C ALA A 168 3.92 -17.71 19.19
N LEU A 169 2.97 -16.79 18.99
CA LEU A 169 2.60 -15.81 20.01
C LEU A 169 2.03 -16.49 21.25
N HIS A 170 1.14 -17.47 21.07
CA HIS A 170 0.52 -18.19 22.17
C HIS A 170 1.55 -19.01 22.98
N GLU A 171 2.49 -19.66 22.30
CA GLU A 171 3.58 -20.38 22.95
C GLU A 171 4.49 -19.44 23.75
N LEU A 172 4.82 -18.28 23.17
CA LEU A 172 5.62 -17.26 23.85
C LEU A 172 4.89 -16.69 25.07
N GLN A 173 3.58 -16.45 24.95
CA GLN A 173 2.69 -16.07 26.05
C GLN A 173 2.48 -17.18 27.10
N HIS A 174 2.91 -18.42 26.88
CA HIS A 174 2.92 -19.45 27.94
C HIS A 174 4.30 -19.60 28.58
N ASN A 175 5.36 -19.33 27.82
CA ASN A 175 6.75 -19.57 28.22
C ASN A 175 7.54 -18.28 28.53
N HIS A 176 6.85 -17.15 28.78
CA HIS A 176 7.41 -15.79 28.95
C HIS A 176 8.26 -15.57 30.22
N HIS A 177 8.82 -16.62 30.83
CA HIS A 177 9.72 -16.46 31.97
C HIS A 177 10.91 -15.56 31.61
N GLY A 178 10.91 -14.33 32.13
CA GLY A 178 11.96 -13.35 31.92
C GLY A 178 11.71 -12.33 30.80
N VAL A 179 10.59 -12.41 30.07
CA VAL A 179 10.21 -11.39 29.07
C VAL A 179 9.31 -10.34 29.75
N PRO A 180 9.59 -9.03 29.61
CA PRO A 180 8.75 -7.98 30.17
C PRO A 180 7.38 -7.92 29.46
N ILE A 181 6.34 -7.56 30.21
CA ILE A 181 4.95 -7.49 29.70
C ILE A 181 4.86 -6.46 28.57
N GLU A 182 5.64 -5.39 28.64
CA GLU A 182 5.72 -4.35 27.62
C GLU A 182 6.20 -4.89 26.27
N ALA A 183 7.16 -5.84 26.26
CA ALA A 183 7.64 -6.46 25.03
C ALA A 183 6.56 -7.38 24.42
N ILE A 184 5.80 -8.09 25.26
CA ILE A 184 4.67 -8.91 24.80
C ILE A 184 3.57 -8.01 24.21
N ALA A 185 3.25 -6.89 24.86
CA ALA A 185 2.26 -5.94 24.36
C ALA A 185 2.68 -5.31 23.01
N ALA A 186 3.95 -4.92 22.86
CA ALA A 186 4.50 -4.42 21.59
C ALA A 186 4.45 -5.48 20.48
N LEU A 187 4.61 -6.76 20.83
CA LEU A 187 4.50 -7.87 19.89
C LEU A 187 3.05 -8.09 19.47
N GLU A 188 2.11 -8.09 20.42
CA GLU A 188 0.67 -8.18 20.13
C GLU A 188 0.20 -7.05 19.21
N GLU A 189 0.66 -5.82 19.45
CA GLU A 189 0.40 -4.67 18.57
C GLU A 189 0.94 -4.93 17.16
N SER A 190 2.19 -5.42 17.04
CA SER A 190 2.79 -5.78 15.75
C SER A 190 1.95 -6.81 14.98
N VAL A 191 1.51 -7.86 15.67
CA VAL A 191 0.66 -8.91 15.07
C VAL A 191 -0.68 -8.32 14.63
N ALA A 192 -1.30 -7.47 15.44
CA ALA A 192 -2.55 -6.80 15.11
C ALA A 192 -2.41 -5.88 13.89
N THR A 193 -1.30 -5.12 13.82
CA THR A 193 -0.96 -4.28 12.67
C THR A 193 -0.78 -5.12 11.41
N VAL A 194 -0.03 -6.22 11.44
CA VAL A 194 0.14 -7.08 10.26
C VAL A 194 -1.20 -7.63 9.76
N ARG A 195 -2.07 -8.08 10.68
CA ARG A 195 -3.43 -8.54 10.32
C ARG A 195 -4.28 -7.45 9.71
N GLY A 196 -4.21 -6.22 10.23
CA GLY A 196 -4.90 -5.08 9.65
C GLY A 196 -4.41 -4.75 8.26
N ALA A 197 -3.09 -4.78 8.04
CA ALA A 197 -2.49 -4.52 6.75
C ALA A 197 -2.90 -5.59 5.71
N ILE A 198 -2.93 -6.87 6.07
CA ILE A 198 -3.43 -7.97 5.21
C ILE A 198 -4.89 -7.72 4.80
N ARG A 199 -5.75 -7.31 5.75
CA ARG A 199 -7.16 -6.98 5.44
C ARG A 199 -7.28 -5.80 4.46
N LEU A 200 -6.46 -4.77 4.63
CA LEU A 200 -6.45 -3.61 3.73
C LEU A 200 -5.88 -3.99 2.35
N MET A 201 -4.90 -4.88 2.28
CA MET A 201 -4.37 -5.41 1.03
C MET A 201 -5.45 -6.17 0.24
N ALA A 202 -6.25 -7.01 0.90
CA ALA A 202 -7.39 -7.67 0.26
C ALA A 202 -8.38 -6.66 -0.34
N GLN A 203 -8.61 -5.53 0.34
CA GLN A 203 -9.46 -4.44 -0.18
C GLN A 203 -8.80 -3.72 -1.38
N LEU A 204 -7.47 -3.55 -1.38
CA LEU A 204 -6.73 -3.03 -2.52
C LEU A 204 -6.87 -3.95 -3.74
N HIS A 205 -6.68 -5.27 -3.58
CA HIS A 205 -6.91 -6.24 -4.67
C HIS A 205 -8.34 -6.13 -5.21
N ALA A 206 -9.35 -6.09 -4.35
CA ALA A 206 -10.74 -5.92 -4.77
C ALA A 206 -10.97 -4.61 -5.53
N ALA A 207 -10.34 -3.51 -5.12
CA ALA A 207 -10.41 -2.22 -5.82
C ALA A 207 -9.79 -2.27 -7.23
N THR A 208 -8.78 -3.11 -7.46
CA THR A 208 -8.21 -3.28 -8.81
C THR A 208 -9.14 -4.02 -9.78
N ALA A 209 -10.00 -4.89 -9.26
CA ALA A 209 -10.90 -5.73 -10.06
C ALA A 209 -12.31 -5.12 -10.25
N THR A 210 -12.71 -4.17 -9.40
CA THR A 210 -14.06 -3.60 -9.41
C THR A 210 -14.09 -2.26 -10.15
N PRO A 211 -14.78 -2.15 -11.31
CA PRO A 211 -15.05 -0.85 -11.90
C PRO A 211 -16.08 -0.11 -11.04
N VAL A 212 -15.75 1.12 -10.63
CA VAL A 212 -16.63 1.93 -9.79
C VAL A 212 -16.86 3.30 -10.44
N GLU A 213 -18.11 3.74 -10.46
CA GLU A 213 -18.48 5.10 -10.87
C GLU A 213 -17.89 6.11 -9.89
N LEU A 214 -17.27 7.17 -10.41
CA LEU A 214 -16.57 8.18 -9.59
C LEU A 214 -17.46 8.75 -8.47
N SER A 215 -18.74 9.01 -8.79
CA SER A 215 -19.70 9.56 -7.83
C SER A 215 -19.84 8.67 -6.59
N GLN A 216 -19.84 7.34 -6.75
CA GLN A 216 -19.96 6.41 -5.64
C GLN A 216 -18.72 6.38 -4.74
N VAL A 217 -17.54 6.68 -5.30
CA VAL A 217 -16.29 6.79 -4.54
C VAL A 217 -16.25 8.11 -3.75
N LEU A 218 -16.67 9.22 -4.37
CA LEU A 218 -16.65 10.56 -3.77
C LEU A 218 -17.77 10.81 -2.75
N LEU A 219 -18.88 10.08 -2.83
CA LEU A 219 -20.00 10.15 -1.88
C LEU A 219 -19.79 9.33 -0.60
N ARG A 220 -18.60 8.72 -0.40
CA ARG A 220 -18.26 8.10 0.89
C ARG A 220 -18.18 9.19 1.99
N PRO A 221 -18.70 8.95 3.21
CA PRO A 221 -18.79 9.93 4.29
C PRO A 221 -17.47 10.63 4.67
N ASP A 222 -16.31 9.98 4.44
CA ASP A 222 -14.98 10.52 4.73
C ASP A 222 -14.48 11.59 3.74
N MET A 223 -15.19 11.84 2.64
CA MET A 223 -14.71 12.69 1.53
C MET A 223 -15.24 14.13 1.54
N THR A 224 -16.24 14.42 2.37
CA THR A 224 -16.83 15.77 2.53
C THR A 224 -15.80 16.89 2.79
N PRO A 225 -14.71 16.68 3.57
CA PRO A 225 -13.71 17.74 3.82
C PRO A 225 -12.85 18.08 2.59
N PHE A 226 -12.59 17.12 1.69
CA PHE A 226 -11.75 17.31 0.51
C PHE A 226 -12.49 18.03 -0.63
N LEU A 227 -13.82 17.91 -0.69
CA LEU A 227 -14.66 18.62 -1.66
C LEU A 227 -14.91 20.08 -1.26
N THR A 228 -14.75 20.43 0.01
CA THR A 228 -15.14 21.77 0.53
C THR A 228 -14.02 22.81 0.40
N ARG A 229 -12.77 22.42 0.14
CA ARG A 229 -11.62 23.34 0.00
C ARG A 229 -11.42 23.92 -1.41
N GLN A 230 -12.35 23.72 -2.33
CA GLN A 230 -12.24 24.17 -3.73
C GLN A 230 -13.21 25.31 -4.10
N LYS A 231 -13.57 26.17 -3.14
CA LYS A 231 -14.23 27.45 -3.41
C LYS A 231 -13.33 28.63 -3.07
#